data_AF-A0A520J995-F1
#
_entry.id   AF-A0A520J995-F1
#
_cell.length_a   1.000
_cell.length_b   1.000
_cell.length_c   1.000
_cell.angle_alpha   90.00
_cell.angle_beta   90.00
_cell.angle_gamma   90.00
#
_symmetry.space_group_name_H-M   'P 1'
#
loop_
_entity.id
_entity.type
_entity.pdbx_description
1 polymer ?
#
loop_
_entity_poly.entity_id
_entity_poly.type
_entity_poly.pdbx_seq_one_letter_code
_entity_poly.pdbx_strand_id
1 'polypeptide(L)'
;MTLIRTFAMLATASTLAMTPLLAQSTYDQVDPMIGTGGEGHTFPGAVAPFGMVQLSPDTDTGHVVRDSYKWAAGYRYSDPTIEGFSHTHFSGAGHSDLGDFLVMPVAGDAVPLEPGDAARPGSGYRSRFDHRSEVASPGYYAVTLSDPGVRAEMTAGTRVGVHRYTFAAGTAAHLVLDLRSSLYNYPGKILWSSLRLRPDGTIVGARQTRGWAPDRQLFFAMRFSAPLTGHAFVSTEENIAYKGFQGPG
;
A
#
# COMPACT_ATOMS: atom_id res chain seq x y z
N MET A 1 10.91 91.95 -18.74
CA MET A 1 12.24 91.39 -19.03
C MET A 1 12.49 90.24 -18.07
N THR A 2 11.95 89.05 -18.37
CA THR A 2 12.08 87.86 -17.51
C THR A 2 11.81 86.63 -18.37
N LEU A 3 12.80 85.73 -18.53
CA LEU A 3 12.59 84.43 -19.16
C LEU A 3 12.44 83.38 -18.04
N ILE A 4 11.34 82.66 -18.02
CA ILE A 4 11.20 81.44 -17.22
C ILE A 4 11.60 80.26 -18.11
N ARG A 5 12.64 79.53 -17.72
CA ARG A 5 13.09 78.31 -18.40
C ARG A 5 12.40 77.11 -17.76
N THR A 6 11.44 76.50 -18.45
CA THR A 6 10.81 75.25 -18.02
C THR A 6 11.80 74.09 -18.17
N PHE A 7 12.17 73.43 -17.08
CA PHE A 7 13.07 72.28 -17.08
C PHE A 7 12.26 70.98 -17.04
N ALA A 8 12.28 70.20 -18.11
CA ALA A 8 11.55 68.93 -18.18
C ALA A 8 12.36 67.81 -17.51
N MET A 9 11.93 67.35 -16.33
CA MET A 9 12.48 66.14 -15.72
C MET A 9 11.93 64.90 -16.43
N LEU A 10 12.81 64.14 -17.09
CA LEU A 10 12.46 62.87 -17.72
C LEU A 10 12.53 61.74 -16.67
N ALA A 11 11.38 61.38 -16.09
CA ALA A 11 11.30 60.33 -15.09
C ALA A 11 11.42 58.93 -15.73
N THR A 12 12.61 58.33 -15.68
CA THR A 12 12.84 56.95 -16.10
C THR A 12 12.21 55.96 -15.10
N ALA A 13 11.02 55.46 -15.42
CA ALA A 13 10.34 54.46 -14.61
C ALA A 13 11.01 53.08 -14.75
N SER A 14 11.95 52.77 -13.88
CA SER A 14 12.58 51.44 -13.79
C SER A 14 11.56 50.39 -13.32
N THR A 15 10.92 49.70 -14.26
CA THR A 15 10.01 48.58 -13.97
C THR A 15 10.80 47.40 -13.41
N LEU A 16 10.82 47.27 -12.09
CA LEU A 16 11.27 46.06 -11.39
C LEU A 16 10.37 44.88 -11.78
N ALA A 17 10.84 44.09 -12.74
CA ALA A 17 10.23 42.81 -13.09
C ALA A 17 10.43 41.82 -11.93
N MET A 18 9.49 41.82 -10.98
CA MET A 18 9.38 40.77 -9.98
C MET A 18 9.01 39.46 -10.70
N THR A 19 10.01 38.69 -11.10
CA THR A 19 9.82 37.28 -11.44
C THR A 19 9.20 36.61 -10.22
N PRO A 20 7.99 36.05 -10.30
CA PRO A 20 7.41 35.34 -9.18
C PRO A 20 8.30 34.13 -8.90
N LEU A 21 8.95 34.12 -7.74
CA LEU A 21 9.59 32.93 -7.22
C LEU A 21 8.44 31.93 -7.01
N LEU A 22 8.33 30.92 -7.88
CA LEU A 22 7.41 29.82 -7.67
C LEU A 22 7.80 29.19 -6.34
N ALA A 23 6.95 29.38 -5.33
CA ALA A 23 7.16 28.82 -4.01
C ALA A 23 7.07 27.30 -4.16
N GLN A 24 8.23 26.64 -4.19
CA GLN A 24 8.33 25.19 -4.11
C GLN A 24 7.53 24.75 -2.89
N SER A 25 6.57 23.85 -3.10
CA SER A 25 5.67 23.45 -2.03
C SER A 25 6.49 22.72 -0.97
N THR A 26 6.19 22.94 0.30
CA THR A 26 6.81 22.14 1.39
C THR A 26 6.43 20.65 1.26
N TYR A 27 5.35 20.35 0.52
CA TYR A 27 5.00 19.02 0.02
C TYR A 27 6.11 18.40 -0.84
N ASP A 28 6.74 19.17 -1.73
CA ASP A 28 7.77 18.72 -2.68
C ASP A 28 9.13 18.42 -1.99
N GLN A 29 9.21 18.68 -0.68
CA GLN A 29 10.39 18.44 0.15
C GLN A 29 10.25 17.16 1.01
N VAL A 30 9.11 16.47 0.95
CA VAL A 30 8.85 15.25 1.72
C VAL A 30 9.22 14.02 0.90
N ASP A 31 10.20 13.27 1.40
CA ASP A 31 10.60 11.96 0.87
C ASP A 31 10.09 10.83 1.81
N PRO A 32 9.05 10.05 1.40
CA PRO A 32 8.54 8.94 2.20
C PRO A 32 9.51 7.75 2.34
N MET A 33 10.60 7.71 1.56
CA MET A 33 11.60 6.64 1.69
C MET A 33 12.48 6.83 2.93
N ILE A 34 12.52 8.02 3.54
CA ILE A 34 13.29 8.29 4.76
C ILE A 34 12.72 7.46 5.93
N GLY A 35 13.57 6.60 6.51
CA GLY A 35 13.22 5.70 7.61
C GLY A 35 12.77 4.30 7.18
N THR A 36 12.61 4.03 5.87
CA THR A 36 12.19 2.72 5.34
C THR A 36 13.31 1.66 5.35
N GLY A 37 14.52 2.05 5.73
CA GLY A 37 15.68 1.17 5.88
C GLY A 37 16.25 1.18 7.31
N GLY A 38 16.98 0.13 7.66
CA GLY A 38 17.50 -0.05 9.02
C GLY A 38 16.38 -0.33 10.02
N GLU A 39 16.34 0.45 11.10
CA GLU A 39 15.42 0.30 12.23
C GLU A 39 14.44 1.50 12.35
N GLY A 40 14.26 2.29 11.29
CA GLY A 40 13.38 3.46 11.29
C GLY A 40 11.89 3.13 11.20
N HIS A 41 11.56 1.99 10.57
CA HIS A 41 10.22 1.44 10.42
C HIS A 41 9.16 2.46 9.96
N THR A 42 9.48 3.29 8.96
CA THR A 42 8.46 4.02 8.20
C THR A 42 8.04 3.20 6.97
N PHE A 43 6.91 3.56 6.37
CA PHE A 43 6.41 2.96 5.13
C PHE A 43 6.37 4.01 4.01
N PRO A 44 6.66 3.64 2.74
CA PRO A 44 6.63 4.57 1.61
C PRO A 44 5.22 4.77 1.01
N GLY A 45 4.23 4.00 1.50
CA GLY A 45 2.86 3.96 1.00
C GLY A 45 2.04 5.25 1.10
N ALA A 46 0.96 5.29 0.32
CA ALA A 46 0.04 6.40 0.28
C ALA A 46 -0.83 6.49 1.55
N VAL A 47 -0.84 7.66 2.18
CA VAL A 47 -1.65 7.97 3.37
C VAL A 47 -2.11 9.43 3.32
N ALA A 48 -3.38 9.69 3.64
CA ALA A 48 -3.88 11.04 3.88
C ALA A 48 -3.50 11.51 5.29
N PRO A 49 -3.35 12.83 5.58
CA PRO A 49 -3.11 13.32 6.93
C PRO A 49 -4.14 12.77 7.94
N PHE A 50 -3.65 12.05 8.96
CA PHE A 50 -4.46 11.34 9.96
C PHE A 50 -5.47 10.32 9.37
N GLY A 51 -5.16 9.75 8.20
CA GLY A 51 -5.99 8.76 7.50
C GLY A 51 -5.98 7.39 8.16
N MET A 52 -7.15 6.73 8.15
CA MET A 52 -7.39 5.36 8.60
C MET A 52 -6.75 4.31 7.68
N VAL A 53 -6.59 4.63 6.39
CA VAL A 53 -5.91 3.77 5.41
C VAL A 53 -4.49 4.26 5.21
N GLN A 54 -3.53 3.34 5.38
CA GLN A 54 -2.13 3.49 5.03
C GLN A 54 -1.85 2.44 3.95
N LEU A 55 -1.95 2.83 2.68
CA LEU A 55 -1.88 1.90 1.55
C LEU A 55 -0.43 1.77 1.04
N SER A 56 0.26 0.72 1.47
CA SER A 56 1.71 0.53 1.28
C SER A 56 2.03 -0.85 0.70
N PRO A 57 3.17 -1.01 -0.01
CA PRO A 57 3.81 -2.31 -0.17
C PRO A 57 4.18 -2.97 1.16
N ASP A 58 4.08 -4.29 1.18
CA ASP A 58 4.66 -5.21 2.16
C ASP A 58 5.82 -5.97 1.47
N THR A 59 7.03 -6.00 2.03
CA THR A 59 8.17 -6.72 1.42
C THR A 59 8.28 -8.18 1.88
N ASP A 60 7.96 -8.47 3.14
CA ASP A 60 7.77 -9.83 3.66
C ASP A 60 6.83 -9.87 4.89
N THR A 61 5.87 -10.80 4.92
CA THR A 61 4.98 -11.06 6.07
C THR A 61 5.10 -12.48 6.64
N GLY A 62 6.06 -13.28 6.16
CA GLY A 62 6.32 -14.65 6.60
C GLY A 62 7.08 -14.75 7.93
N HIS A 63 7.72 -13.66 8.37
CA HIS A 63 8.47 -13.63 9.63
C HIS A 63 7.57 -13.69 10.88
N VAL A 64 7.94 -14.54 11.84
CA VAL A 64 7.13 -14.82 13.04
C VAL A 64 7.58 -14.06 14.29
N VAL A 65 6.60 -13.53 15.02
CA VAL A 65 6.69 -12.89 16.35
C VAL A 65 7.84 -11.87 16.53
N ARG A 66 9.05 -12.34 16.82
CA ARG A 66 10.22 -11.47 17.12
C ARG A 66 10.97 -11.05 15.87
N ASP A 67 11.01 -11.88 14.83
CA ASP A 67 11.75 -11.57 13.61
C ASP A 67 11.00 -10.55 12.75
N SER A 68 9.66 -10.53 12.84
CA SER A 68 8.77 -9.54 12.18
C SER A 68 9.02 -8.09 12.61
N TYR A 69 9.78 -7.86 13.69
CA TYR A 69 10.13 -6.52 14.19
C TYR A 69 10.78 -5.64 13.12
N LYS A 70 11.66 -6.20 12.28
CA LYS A 70 12.36 -5.48 11.20
C LYS A 70 11.43 -5.05 10.05
N TRP A 71 10.18 -5.54 10.07
CA TRP A 71 9.10 -5.25 9.13
C TRP A 71 7.87 -4.69 9.87
N ALA A 72 8.06 -3.96 10.99
CA ALA A 72 6.97 -3.37 11.77
C ALA A 72 6.07 -2.38 10.99
N ALA A 73 6.56 -1.89 9.85
CA ALA A 73 5.83 -1.06 8.89
C ALA A 73 5.66 -1.73 7.51
N GLY A 74 5.82 -3.06 7.43
CA GLY A 74 5.59 -3.90 6.25
C GLY A 74 6.66 -3.85 5.18
N TYR A 75 7.16 -2.65 4.89
CA TYR A 75 8.21 -2.43 3.91
C TYR A 75 9.60 -2.34 4.54
N ARG A 76 10.61 -2.84 3.83
CA ARG A 76 12.02 -2.64 4.15
C ARG A 76 12.86 -2.41 2.89
N TYR A 77 13.53 -1.26 2.80
CA TYR A 77 14.26 -0.81 1.60
C TYR A 77 15.35 -1.78 1.10
N SER A 78 15.86 -2.68 1.95
CA SER A 78 16.87 -3.67 1.57
C SER A 78 16.36 -4.82 0.69
N ASP A 79 15.05 -4.99 0.60
CA ASP A 79 14.45 -6.26 0.22
C ASP A 79 14.19 -6.31 -1.30
N PRO A 80 14.52 -7.42 -1.99
CA PRO A 80 14.44 -7.49 -3.45
C PRO A 80 13.03 -7.76 -4.00
N THR A 81 12.04 -7.99 -3.13
CA THR A 81 10.68 -8.40 -3.52
C THR A 81 9.60 -7.69 -2.71
N ILE A 82 8.44 -7.48 -3.35
CA ILE A 82 7.18 -7.10 -2.71
C ILE A 82 6.29 -8.34 -2.67
N GLU A 83 5.74 -8.64 -1.49
CA GLU A 83 4.73 -9.68 -1.28
C GLU A 83 3.37 -9.22 -1.84
N GLY A 84 2.99 -7.97 -1.54
CA GLY A 84 1.80 -7.31 -2.09
C GLY A 84 1.59 -5.94 -1.48
N PHE A 85 0.34 -5.46 -1.47
CA PHE A 85 -0.02 -4.15 -0.97
C PHE A 85 -1.18 -4.24 0.03
N SER A 86 -0.95 -3.86 1.28
CA SER A 86 -1.99 -3.83 2.32
C SER A 86 -2.37 -2.41 2.76
N HIS A 87 -3.42 -2.28 3.58
CA HIS A 87 -4.15 -1.03 3.80
C HIS A 87 -4.02 -0.45 5.23
N THR A 88 -3.34 -1.15 6.15
CA THR A 88 -3.15 -0.71 7.54
C THR A 88 -1.71 -0.94 8.01
N HIS A 89 -1.05 0.12 8.49
CA HIS A 89 0.36 0.13 8.85
C HIS A 89 0.65 1.03 10.05
N PHE A 90 1.60 0.63 10.90
CA PHE A 90 2.22 1.55 11.86
C PHE A 90 3.45 2.22 11.22
N SER A 91 3.83 3.40 11.74
CA SER A 91 5.04 4.12 11.33
C SER A 91 5.86 4.48 12.57
N GLY A 92 7.16 4.21 12.56
CA GLY A 92 8.08 4.39 13.68
C GLY A 92 7.86 3.42 14.85
N ALA A 93 7.16 2.30 14.65
CA ALA A 93 6.80 1.38 15.73
C ALA A 93 7.94 0.41 16.09
N GLY A 94 8.09 0.18 17.40
CA GLY A 94 8.94 -0.89 17.96
C GLY A 94 8.23 -2.23 18.12
N HIS A 95 7.07 -2.43 17.49
CA HIS A 95 6.35 -3.70 17.46
C HIS A 95 5.41 -3.75 16.26
N SER A 96 5.25 -4.94 15.69
CA SER A 96 4.52 -5.15 14.46
C SER A 96 3.07 -5.58 14.73
N ASP A 97 2.11 -5.11 13.95
CA ASP A 97 0.76 -5.68 13.81
C ASP A 97 0.18 -5.13 12.50
N LEU A 98 -1.16 -5.16 12.32
CA LEU A 98 -1.81 -4.65 11.11
C LEU A 98 -1.44 -5.48 9.86
N GLY A 99 -1.14 -4.86 8.72
CA GLY A 99 -1.03 -5.56 7.43
C GLY A 99 -2.37 -6.09 6.95
N ASP A 100 -3.44 -5.32 7.15
CA ASP A 100 -4.81 -5.72 6.80
C ASP A 100 -5.27 -5.02 5.51
N PHE A 101 -5.96 -5.66 4.59
CA PHE A 101 -5.67 -6.98 4.01
C PHE A 101 -4.75 -6.77 2.79
N LEU A 102 -4.08 -7.81 2.31
CA LEU A 102 -3.10 -7.70 1.22
C LEU A 102 -3.76 -7.94 -0.15
N VAL A 103 -3.33 -7.18 -1.16
CA VAL A 103 -3.71 -7.34 -2.57
C VAL A 103 -2.46 -7.42 -3.41
N MET A 104 -2.40 -8.39 -4.34
CA MET A 104 -1.29 -8.52 -5.29
C MET A 104 -1.83 -8.74 -6.71
N PRO A 105 -1.46 -7.89 -7.70
CA PRO A 105 -1.80 -8.15 -9.10
C PRO A 105 -0.92 -9.26 -9.68
N VAL A 106 -1.56 -10.19 -10.39
CA VAL A 106 -0.92 -11.34 -11.05
C VAL A 106 -1.30 -11.34 -12.53
N ALA A 107 -0.35 -11.71 -13.39
CA ALA A 107 -0.51 -11.65 -14.85
C ALA A 107 -0.20 -13.00 -15.51
N GLY A 108 -1.01 -13.40 -16.49
CA GLY A 108 -0.94 -14.69 -17.18
C GLY A 108 -1.82 -15.77 -16.53
N ASP A 109 -1.85 -16.95 -17.15
CA ASP A 109 -2.84 -18.00 -16.87
C ASP A 109 -2.66 -18.71 -15.51
N ALA A 110 -1.49 -18.52 -14.87
CA ALA A 110 -1.16 -19.13 -13.58
C ALA A 110 -1.40 -18.13 -12.43
N VAL A 111 -2.30 -18.47 -11.51
CA VAL A 111 -2.62 -17.66 -10.33
C VAL A 111 -2.16 -18.37 -9.05
N PRO A 112 -0.88 -18.22 -8.63
CA PRO A 112 -0.42 -18.70 -7.34
C PRO A 112 -1.17 -18.01 -6.18
N LEU A 113 -1.51 -18.78 -5.14
CA LEU A 113 -2.34 -18.34 -4.00
C LEU A 113 -1.56 -18.20 -2.68
N GLU A 114 -0.27 -18.52 -2.68
CA GLU A 114 0.63 -18.36 -1.54
C GLU A 114 1.77 -17.40 -1.95
N PRO A 115 2.32 -16.59 -1.03
CA PRO A 115 3.28 -15.53 -1.38
C PRO A 115 4.58 -16.05 -1.97
N GLY A 116 5.05 -17.21 -1.51
CA GLY A 116 6.33 -17.79 -1.90
C GLY A 116 7.52 -17.19 -1.14
N ASP A 117 8.71 -17.59 -1.56
CA ASP A 117 9.97 -17.38 -0.84
C ASP A 117 10.83 -16.33 -1.58
N ALA A 118 11.27 -15.29 -0.87
CA ALA A 118 12.07 -14.19 -1.42
C ALA A 118 13.37 -14.66 -2.09
N ALA A 119 13.95 -15.79 -1.66
CA ALA A 119 15.14 -16.38 -2.23
C ALA A 119 14.87 -17.32 -3.42
N ARG A 120 13.59 -17.60 -3.75
CA ARG A 120 13.18 -18.50 -4.84
C ARG A 120 12.14 -17.82 -5.75
N PRO A 121 12.59 -17.05 -6.77
CA PRO A 121 11.70 -16.42 -7.75
C PRO A 121 10.73 -17.41 -8.40
N GLY A 122 9.47 -17.01 -8.57
CA GLY A 122 8.42 -17.84 -9.15
C GLY A 122 7.86 -18.94 -8.23
N SER A 123 8.20 -18.94 -6.93
CA SER A 123 7.66 -19.91 -5.94
C SER A 123 6.30 -19.53 -5.34
N GLY A 124 5.73 -18.39 -5.74
CA GLY A 124 4.46 -17.85 -5.25
C GLY A 124 4.08 -16.55 -5.97
N TYR A 125 3.14 -15.77 -5.42
CA TYR A 125 2.69 -14.52 -6.06
C TYR A 125 3.63 -13.31 -5.86
N ARG A 126 4.59 -13.35 -4.94
CA ARG A 126 5.50 -12.22 -4.68
C ARG A 126 6.36 -11.90 -5.90
N SER A 127 6.58 -10.62 -6.16
CA SER A 127 7.35 -10.14 -7.32
C SER A 127 8.60 -9.41 -6.88
N ARG A 128 9.69 -9.59 -7.64
CA ARG A 128 10.84 -8.69 -7.64
C ARG A 128 10.42 -7.27 -8.06
N PHE A 129 11.16 -6.27 -7.60
CA PHE A 129 11.02 -4.88 -8.03
C PHE A 129 12.40 -4.20 -8.09
N ASP A 130 12.45 -2.92 -8.43
CA ASP A 130 13.67 -2.11 -8.47
C ASP A 130 13.34 -0.66 -8.13
N HIS A 131 14.10 -0.03 -7.23
CA HIS A 131 13.86 1.35 -6.79
C HIS A 131 13.92 2.38 -7.93
N ARG A 132 14.57 2.10 -9.05
CA ARG A 132 14.56 2.95 -10.26
C ARG A 132 13.17 3.03 -10.92
N SER A 133 12.27 2.11 -10.56
CA SER A 133 10.85 2.14 -10.91
C SER A 133 9.95 2.64 -9.77
N GLU A 134 10.47 2.72 -8.54
CA GLU A 134 9.71 3.08 -7.36
C GLU A 134 9.63 4.60 -7.22
N VAL A 135 8.45 5.10 -6.88
CA VAL A 135 8.17 6.53 -6.70
C VAL A 135 7.24 6.67 -5.51
N ALA A 136 7.66 7.44 -4.50
CA ALA A 136 6.84 7.78 -3.35
C ALA A 136 6.78 9.32 -3.18
N SER A 137 5.61 9.83 -2.83
CA SER A 137 5.36 11.23 -2.45
C SER A 137 4.13 11.30 -1.53
N PRO A 138 3.83 12.43 -0.86
CA PRO A 138 2.77 12.45 0.15
C PRO A 138 1.39 12.07 -0.41
N GLY A 139 0.87 10.90 -0.02
CA GLY A 139 -0.42 10.39 -0.49
C GLY A 139 -0.37 9.66 -1.85
N TYR A 140 0.82 9.37 -2.39
CA TYR A 140 0.98 8.58 -3.62
C TYR A 140 2.23 7.68 -3.56
N TYR A 141 2.04 6.40 -3.90
CA TYR A 141 3.14 5.44 -4.08
C TYR A 141 2.94 4.69 -5.40
N ALA A 142 4.01 4.35 -6.11
CA ALA A 142 3.94 3.50 -7.28
C ALA A 142 5.25 2.77 -7.59
N VAL A 143 5.15 1.51 -8.04
CA VAL A 143 6.28 0.62 -8.34
C VAL A 143 5.98 -0.27 -9.54
N THR A 144 7.00 -0.72 -10.26
CA THR A 144 6.83 -1.74 -11.30
C THR A 144 7.21 -3.10 -10.74
N LEU A 145 6.26 -4.03 -10.75
CA LEU A 145 6.46 -5.42 -10.37
C LEU A 145 7.10 -6.16 -11.54
N SER A 146 8.39 -6.46 -11.40
CA SER A 146 9.24 -6.94 -12.49
C SER A 146 8.87 -8.31 -13.03
N ASP A 147 8.23 -9.17 -12.21
CA ASP A 147 7.91 -10.55 -12.59
C ASP A 147 6.62 -10.70 -13.41
N PRO A 148 5.48 -10.07 -13.04
CA PRO A 148 4.29 -10.02 -13.89
C PRO A 148 4.33 -8.87 -14.93
N GLY A 149 5.32 -7.98 -14.87
CA GLY A 149 5.42 -6.81 -15.75
C GLY A 149 4.37 -5.73 -15.49
N VAL A 150 3.82 -5.67 -14.28
CA VAL A 150 2.67 -4.81 -13.92
C VAL A 150 3.14 -3.54 -13.23
N ARG A 151 2.65 -2.38 -13.70
CA ARG A 151 2.80 -1.12 -12.97
C ARG A 151 1.70 -1.02 -11.91
N ALA A 152 2.08 -1.00 -10.65
CA ALA A 152 1.19 -0.75 -9.51
C ALA A 152 1.31 0.71 -9.05
N GLU A 153 0.18 1.35 -8.79
CA GLU A 153 0.07 2.74 -8.35
C GLU A 153 -1.04 2.86 -7.32
N MET A 154 -0.80 3.61 -6.24
CA MET A 154 -1.73 3.72 -5.12
C MET A 154 -1.85 5.16 -4.62
N THR A 155 -3.06 5.52 -4.19
CA THR A 155 -3.34 6.75 -3.45
C THR A 155 -4.37 6.49 -2.35
N ALA A 156 -4.42 7.32 -1.31
CA ALA A 156 -5.32 7.13 -0.17
C ALA A 156 -6.00 8.43 0.27
N GLY A 157 -7.31 8.36 0.47
CA GLY A 157 -8.08 9.33 1.25
C GLY A 157 -8.17 8.94 2.73
N THR A 158 -8.97 9.66 3.52
CA THR A 158 -9.04 9.43 4.99
C THR A 158 -9.53 8.04 5.40
N ARG A 159 -10.26 7.31 4.54
CA ARG A 159 -10.85 5.98 4.83
C ARG A 159 -10.94 5.05 3.60
N VAL A 160 -10.29 5.41 2.50
CA VAL A 160 -10.39 4.70 1.21
C VAL A 160 -9.02 4.70 0.53
N GLY A 161 -8.51 3.51 0.21
CA GLY A 161 -7.39 3.36 -0.71
C GLY A 161 -7.89 3.17 -2.14
N VAL A 162 -7.13 3.66 -3.12
CA VAL A 162 -7.40 3.47 -4.55
C VAL A 162 -6.14 2.90 -5.18
N HIS A 163 -6.30 1.76 -5.87
CA HIS A 163 -5.25 1.10 -6.63
C HIS A 163 -5.48 1.35 -8.13
N ARG A 164 -4.40 1.51 -8.89
CA ARG A 164 -4.38 1.41 -10.35
C ARG A 164 -3.27 0.43 -10.74
N TYR A 165 -3.66 -0.59 -11.50
CA TYR A 165 -2.75 -1.59 -12.03
C TYR A 165 -2.76 -1.52 -13.56
N THR A 166 -1.60 -1.32 -14.17
CA THR A 166 -1.45 -1.35 -15.63
C THR A 166 -0.75 -2.65 -16.02
N PHE A 167 -1.52 -3.54 -16.66
CA PHE A 167 -1.07 -4.82 -17.19
C PHE A 167 -0.61 -4.69 -18.65
N ALA A 168 0.19 -5.64 -19.13
CA ALA A 168 0.54 -5.73 -20.54
C ALA A 168 -0.69 -6.09 -21.42
N ALA A 169 -0.72 -5.56 -22.64
CA ALA A 169 -1.84 -5.77 -23.56
C ALA A 169 -1.92 -7.24 -24.02
N GLY A 170 -3.10 -7.85 -23.91
CA GLY A 170 -3.33 -9.25 -24.27
C GLY A 170 -2.97 -10.27 -23.19
N THR A 171 -2.44 -9.84 -22.03
CA THR A 171 -2.17 -10.72 -20.89
C THR A 171 -3.40 -10.86 -19.99
N ALA A 172 -3.67 -12.07 -19.51
CA ALA A 172 -4.71 -12.30 -18.49
C ALA A 172 -4.38 -11.53 -17.20
N ALA A 173 -5.36 -10.87 -16.60
CA ALA A 173 -5.17 -9.98 -15.46
C ALA A 173 -5.97 -10.48 -14.24
N HIS A 174 -5.26 -10.71 -13.14
CA HIS A 174 -5.79 -11.29 -11.91
C HIS A 174 -5.39 -10.44 -10.70
N LEU A 175 -6.18 -10.54 -9.63
CA LEU A 175 -5.88 -9.95 -8.32
C LEU A 175 -5.98 -11.07 -7.27
N VAL A 176 -4.88 -11.34 -6.59
CA VAL A 176 -4.89 -12.15 -5.37
C VAL A 176 -5.32 -11.23 -4.21
N LEU A 177 -6.27 -11.72 -3.41
CA LEU A 177 -6.84 -11.02 -2.25
C LEU A 177 -6.55 -11.88 -1.02
N ASP A 178 -5.49 -11.54 -0.29
CA ASP A 178 -4.95 -12.34 0.80
C ASP A 178 -5.41 -11.82 2.16
N LEU A 179 -6.10 -12.69 2.90
CA LEU A 179 -6.56 -12.45 4.28
C LEU A 179 -5.77 -13.28 5.31
N ARG A 180 -4.73 -14.01 4.90
CA ARG A 180 -3.80 -14.83 5.71
C ARG A 180 -2.54 -14.06 6.12
N SER A 181 -1.95 -13.23 5.24
CA SER A 181 -0.75 -12.43 5.51
C SER A 181 -0.99 -11.31 6.53
N SER A 182 -0.02 -11.03 7.41
CA SER A 182 -0.06 -9.94 8.41
C SER A 182 1.31 -9.74 9.06
N LEU A 183 1.71 -8.49 9.31
CA LEU A 183 3.08 -8.07 9.70
C LEU A 183 3.62 -8.55 11.04
N TYR A 184 2.86 -9.37 11.76
CA TYR A 184 3.26 -10.01 13.00
C TYR A 184 2.64 -11.40 12.98
N ASN A 185 3.16 -12.26 12.12
CA ASN A 185 2.48 -13.48 11.73
C ASN A 185 2.72 -14.63 12.72
N TYR A 186 1.74 -15.50 12.89
CA TYR A 186 1.86 -16.81 13.57
C TYR A 186 0.59 -17.65 13.38
N PRO A 187 0.69 -18.99 13.46
CA PRO A 187 -0.47 -19.89 13.40
C PRO A 187 -1.54 -19.54 14.45
N GLY A 188 -2.76 -19.26 13.99
CA GLY A 188 -3.88 -18.86 14.86
C GLY A 188 -3.90 -17.39 15.30
N LYS A 189 -3.10 -16.50 14.68
CA LYS A 189 -3.28 -15.04 14.83
C LYS A 189 -4.66 -14.60 14.33
N ILE A 190 -5.02 -15.07 13.14
CA ILE A 190 -6.33 -14.84 12.56
C ILE A 190 -7.29 -15.80 13.26
N LEU A 191 -8.33 -15.24 13.87
CA LEU A 191 -9.38 -15.98 14.57
C LEU A 191 -10.55 -16.29 13.64
N TRP A 192 -10.77 -15.41 12.67
CA TRP A 192 -11.80 -15.56 11.65
C TRP A 192 -11.47 -14.69 10.43
N SER A 193 -11.80 -15.17 9.23
CA SER A 193 -11.81 -14.35 8.01
C SER A 193 -13.02 -14.70 7.15
N SER A 194 -13.49 -13.77 6.32
CA SER A 194 -14.61 -14.03 5.40
C SER A 194 -14.60 -13.10 4.19
N LEU A 195 -15.05 -13.62 3.06
CA LEU A 195 -15.27 -12.90 1.81
C LEU A 195 -16.70 -13.16 1.30
N ARG A 196 -17.28 -12.18 0.60
CA ARG A 196 -18.55 -12.31 -0.11
C ARG A 196 -18.60 -11.39 -1.31
N LEU A 197 -18.70 -11.98 -2.50
CA LEU A 197 -19.09 -11.26 -3.71
C LEU A 197 -20.58 -10.86 -3.63
N ARG A 198 -20.89 -9.62 -3.99
CA ARG A 198 -22.25 -9.07 -4.10
C ARG A 198 -22.71 -9.06 -5.57
N PRO A 199 -24.02 -9.05 -5.86
CA PRO A 199 -24.54 -9.06 -7.24
C PRO A 199 -24.12 -7.87 -8.10
N ASP A 200 -23.66 -6.76 -7.51
CA ASP A 200 -23.17 -5.57 -8.21
C ASP A 200 -21.64 -5.60 -8.49
N GLY A 201 -20.99 -6.75 -8.24
CA GLY A 201 -19.54 -6.91 -8.38
C GLY A 201 -18.72 -6.43 -7.17
N THR A 202 -19.35 -5.85 -6.15
CA THR A 202 -18.65 -5.43 -4.91
C THR A 202 -18.23 -6.66 -4.11
N ILE A 203 -16.95 -6.79 -3.77
CA ILE A 203 -16.49 -7.75 -2.74
C ILE A 203 -16.59 -7.05 -1.39
N VAL A 204 -17.19 -7.72 -0.41
CA VAL A 204 -17.09 -7.32 1.01
C VAL A 204 -16.40 -8.42 1.80
N GLY A 205 -15.68 -8.03 2.84
CA GLY A 205 -15.00 -8.99 3.70
C GLY A 205 -14.76 -8.48 5.11
N ALA A 206 -14.36 -9.41 5.98
CA ALA A 206 -14.02 -9.14 7.36
C ALA A 206 -12.86 -10.03 7.81
N ARG A 207 -12.04 -9.52 8.73
CA ARG A 207 -10.97 -10.29 9.39
C ARG A 207 -10.93 -9.94 10.88
N GLN A 208 -10.86 -10.97 11.72
CA GLN A 208 -10.64 -10.84 13.16
C GLN A 208 -9.26 -11.40 13.50
N THR A 209 -8.43 -10.62 14.19
CA THR A 209 -7.10 -11.03 14.62
C THR A 209 -6.86 -10.75 16.10
N ARG A 210 -6.19 -11.68 16.76
CA ARG A 210 -5.52 -11.44 18.05
C ARG A 210 -4.03 -11.26 17.78
N GLY A 211 -3.48 -10.10 18.11
CA GLY A 211 -2.08 -9.75 17.93
C GLY A 211 -1.57 -8.93 19.12
N TRP A 212 -0.97 -7.77 18.85
CA TRP A 212 -0.68 -6.76 19.87
C TRP A 212 -1.98 -6.12 20.37
N ALA A 213 -2.91 -5.85 19.45
CA ALA A 213 -4.31 -5.65 19.79
C ALA A 213 -4.96 -7.02 20.10
N PRO A 214 -5.56 -7.23 21.30
CA PRO A 214 -6.03 -8.55 21.71
C PRO A 214 -7.27 -9.05 20.96
N ASP A 215 -8.10 -8.13 20.47
CA ASP A 215 -9.17 -8.37 19.48
C ASP A 215 -9.23 -7.17 18.53
N ARG A 216 -8.70 -7.32 17.31
CA ARG A 216 -8.87 -6.35 16.21
C ARG A 216 -9.83 -6.93 15.19
N GLN A 217 -10.90 -6.18 14.90
CA GLN A 217 -11.89 -6.51 13.88
C GLN A 217 -11.77 -5.50 12.72
N LEU A 218 -11.55 -6.02 11.53
CA LEU A 218 -11.50 -5.28 10.27
C LEU A 218 -12.71 -5.62 9.41
N PHE A 219 -13.31 -4.62 8.77
CA PHE A 219 -14.35 -4.78 7.75
C PHE A 219 -13.99 -3.95 6.53
N PHE A 220 -14.26 -4.45 5.32
CA PHE A 220 -13.99 -3.72 4.09
C PHE A 220 -15.02 -3.97 2.98
N ALA A 221 -15.02 -3.06 2.01
CA ALA A 221 -15.68 -3.22 0.72
C ALA A 221 -14.71 -2.79 -0.40
N MET A 222 -14.68 -3.55 -1.48
CA MET A 222 -13.81 -3.37 -2.65
C MET A 222 -14.68 -3.41 -3.91
N ARG A 223 -14.40 -2.49 -4.86
CA ARG A 223 -15.07 -2.41 -6.15
C ARG A 223 -14.01 -2.27 -7.25
N PHE A 224 -14.30 -2.82 -8.42
CA PHE A 224 -13.39 -2.84 -9.57
C PHE A 224 -13.91 -1.92 -10.68
N SER A 225 -13.00 -1.36 -11.47
CA SER A 225 -13.33 -0.59 -12.68
C SER A 225 -13.65 -1.50 -13.87
N ALA A 226 -13.07 -2.70 -13.90
CA ALA A 226 -13.38 -3.76 -14.86
C ALA A 226 -14.39 -4.77 -14.27
N PRO A 227 -15.26 -5.38 -15.09
CA PRO A 227 -16.15 -6.44 -14.64
C PRO A 227 -15.37 -7.72 -14.29
N LEU A 228 -15.79 -8.41 -13.22
CA LEU A 228 -15.25 -9.72 -12.86
C LEU A 228 -15.73 -10.78 -13.86
N THR A 229 -14.81 -11.27 -14.71
CA THR A 229 -15.07 -12.36 -15.66
C THR A 229 -14.97 -13.76 -15.03
N GLY A 230 -14.31 -13.86 -13.87
CA GLY A 230 -14.18 -15.07 -13.07
C GLY A 230 -13.74 -14.74 -11.64
N HIS A 231 -13.95 -15.68 -10.72
CA HIS A 231 -13.46 -15.58 -9.33
C HIS A 231 -13.37 -16.98 -8.72
N ALA A 232 -12.56 -17.12 -7.67
CA ALA A 232 -12.55 -18.27 -6.78
C ALA A 232 -12.37 -17.76 -5.34
N PHE A 233 -13.01 -18.43 -4.38
CA PHE A 233 -12.69 -18.27 -2.96
C PHE A 233 -12.11 -19.60 -2.48
N VAL A 234 -10.86 -19.57 -2.02
CA VAL A 234 -10.12 -20.76 -1.57
C VAL A 234 -9.83 -20.59 -0.09
N SER A 235 -10.18 -21.60 0.71
CA SER A 235 -9.71 -21.71 2.09
C SER A 235 -8.64 -22.79 2.15
N THR A 236 -7.45 -22.42 2.64
CA THR A 236 -6.34 -23.33 2.94
C THR A 236 -6.18 -23.56 4.45
N GLU A 237 -7.22 -23.28 5.24
CA GLU A 237 -7.28 -23.69 6.66
C GLU A 237 -7.77 -25.14 6.79
N GLU A 238 -6.84 -26.03 7.14
CA GLU A 238 -7.14 -27.40 7.55
C GLU A 238 -7.43 -27.48 9.04
N ASN A 239 -8.20 -28.50 9.46
CA ASN A 239 -8.42 -28.83 10.88
C ASN A 239 -9.06 -27.71 11.74
N ILE A 240 -9.95 -26.89 11.16
CA ILE A 240 -10.78 -25.93 11.90
C ILE A 240 -11.65 -26.69 12.92
N ALA A 241 -11.19 -26.74 14.18
CA ALA A 241 -11.88 -27.43 15.24
C ALA A 241 -13.22 -26.75 15.57
N TYR A 242 -14.33 -27.40 15.21
CA TYR A 242 -15.67 -26.93 15.54
C TYR A 242 -15.91 -26.98 17.05
N LYS A 243 -15.72 -25.85 17.74
CA LYS A 243 -15.87 -25.70 19.21
C LYS A 243 -17.31 -25.70 19.72
N GLY A 244 -18.26 -26.09 18.87
CA GLY A 244 -19.69 -26.16 19.19
C GLY A 244 -20.39 -24.79 19.29
N PHE A 245 -21.70 -24.85 19.46
CA PHE A 245 -22.49 -23.70 19.90
C PHE A 245 -22.29 -23.53 21.41
N GLN A 246 -21.82 -22.36 21.85
CA GLN A 246 -21.86 -22.00 23.27
C GLN A 246 -23.33 -21.84 23.66
N GLY A 247 -23.85 -22.79 24.43
CA GLY A 247 -25.18 -22.66 25.02
C GLY A 247 -25.26 -21.46 25.97
N PRO A 248 -26.47 -20.93 26.25
CA PRO A 248 -26.63 -19.97 27.34
C PRO A 248 -26.17 -20.61 28.65
N GLY A 249 -25.30 -19.90 29.37
CA GLY A 249 -24.78 -20.29 30.70
C GLY A 249 -25.69 -19.89 31.85
#